data_AF-A0A973EUE7-F1
#
_entry.id   AF-A0A973EUE7-F1
#
_cell.length_a   1.000
_cell.length_b   1.000
_cell.length_c   1.000
_cell.angle_alpha   90.00
_cell.angle_beta   90.00
_cell.angle_gamma   90.00
#
_symmetry.space_group_name_H-M   'P 1'
#
loop_
_entity.id
_entity.type
_entity.pdbx_description
1 polymer ?
#
loop_
_entity_poly.entity_id
_entity_poly.type
_entity_poly.pdbx_seq_one_letter_code
_entity_poly.pdbx_strand_id
1 'polypeptide(L)'
;MIRTLDQMADKVRSLKKQFRIAVAWAHDTNTLNAIARSVNEGFVKALMIGKTSEIENICRSSGIHSSCFSVISAEDEKKACELAVNLAVRNEADVVMKGLVGTDTFLKAVMDKEKGLMIPDSVLSYVCAIELPSWHKLLFITDPAV
;
A
#
# COMPACT_ATOMS: atom_id res chain seq x y z
N MET A 1 13.53 -20.72 -4.69
CA MET A 1 12.06 -20.88 -4.70
C MET A 1 11.54 -20.33 -3.38
N ILE A 2 10.57 -19.43 -3.38
CA ILE A 2 10.00 -18.82 -2.16
C ILE A 2 8.98 -19.79 -1.54
N ARG A 3 9.06 -20.00 -0.22
CA ARG A 3 8.21 -20.93 0.54
C ARG A 3 7.57 -20.33 1.78
N THR A 4 8.07 -19.18 2.26
CA THR A 4 7.55 -18.45 3.43
C THR A 4 7.29 -16.99 3.09
N LEU A 5 6.49 -16.31 3.90
CA LEU A 5 6.23 -14.87 3.77
C LEU A 5 7.51 -14.05 3.98
N ASP A 6 8.36 -14.45 4.93
CA ASP A 6 9.66 -13.81 5.15
C ASP A 6 10.55 -13.89 3.91
N GLN A 7 10.55 -15.03 3.21
CA GLN A 7 11.30 -15.18 1.96
C GLN A 7 10.77 -14.29 0.83
N MET A 8 9.49 -13.87 0.87
CA MET A 8 8.98 -12.85 -0.06
C MET A 8 9.63 -11.49 0.23
N ALA A 9 9.67 -11.08 1.51
CA ALA A 9 10.32 -9.85 1.91
C ALA A 9 11.82 -9.87 1.60
N ASP A 10 12.52 -10.97 1.91
CA ASP A 10 13.92 -11.17 1.56
C ASP A 10 14.17 -11.05 0.06
N LYS A 11 13.28 -11.62 -0.76
CA LYS A 11 13.40 -11.53 -2.21
C LYS A 11 13.32 -10.07 -2.65
N VAL A 12 12.35 -9.29 -2.15
CA VAL A 12 12.22 -7.87 -2.49
C VAL A 12 13.46 -7.08 -2.06
N ARG A 13 13.95 -7.29 -0.83
CA ARG A 13 15.19 -6.67 -0.33
C ARG A 13 16.40 -7.00 -1.20
N SER A 14 16.51 -8.25 -1.67
CA SER A 14 17.62 -8.68 -2.53
C SER A 14 17.66 -8.00 -3.90
N LEU A 15 16.56 -7.41 -4.37
CA LEU A 15 16.52 -6.68 -5.64
C LEU A 15 17.31 -5.37 -5.59
N LYS A 16 17.67 -4.88 -4.38
CA LYS A 16 18.33 -3.59 -4.16
C LYS A 16 17.63 -2.44 -4.90
N LYS A 17 16.31 -2.54 -5.02
CA LYS A 17 15.43 -1.54 -5.65
C LYS A 17 14.50 -0.99 -4.57
N GLN A 18 14.25 0.31 -4.65
CA GLN A 18 13.28 0.98 -3.81
C GLN A 18 11.96 1.13 -4.58
N PHE A 19 10.85 0.74 -3.96
CA PHE A 19 9.50 0.86 -4.51
C PHE A 19 8.77 2.02 -3.86
N ARG A 20 8.05 2.81 -4.66
CA ARG A 20 7.24 3.93 -4.19
C ARG A 20 5.84 3.42 -3.89
N ILE A 21 5.42 3.53 -2.64
CA ILE A 21 4.10 3.10 -2.20
C ILE A 21 3.26 4.34 -1.89
N ALA A 22 2.15 4.51 -2.60
CA ALA A 22 1.14 5.52 -2.31
C ALA A 22 0.08 4.93 -1.38
N VAL A 23 0.03 5.41 -0.14
CA VAL A 23 -0.92 4.96 0.87
C VAL A 23 -2.12 5.91 0.90
N ALA A 24 -3.28 5.42 0.46
CA ALA A 24 -4.52 6.19 0.44
C ALA A 24 -5.11 6.28 1.85
N TRP A 25 -5.42 7.51 2.30
CA TRP A 25 -5.99 7.78 3.62
C TRP A 25 -5.18 7.16 4.76
N ALA A 26 -3.92 7.59 4.84
CA ALA A 26 -2.89 7.05 5.73
C ALA A 26 -3.08 7.46 7.21
N HIS A 27 -4.25 7.17 7.78
CA HIS A 27 -4.63 7.54 9.16
C HIS A 27 -4.65 6.36 10.13
N ASP A 28 -3.99 5.25 9.77
CA ASP A 28 -3.92 4.06 10.61
C ASP A 28 -2.50 3.82 11.14
N THR A 29 -2.41 3.56 12.45
CA THR A 29 -1.14 3.36 13.17
C THR A 29 -0.42 2.09 12.69
N ASN A 30 -1.14 1.01 12.40
CA ASN A 30 -0.51 -0.25 11.97
C ASN A 30 0.14 -0.07 10.59
N THR A 31 -0.56 0.59 9.67
CA THR A 31 -0.10 0.92 8.32
C THR A 31 1.13 1.82 8.39
N LEU A 32 1.12 2.88 9.21
CA LEU A 32 2.26 3.76 9.38
C LEU A 32 3.50 3.03 9.92
N ASN A 33 3.35 2.18 10.92
CA ASN A 33 4.46 1.40 11.47
C ASN A 33 5.04 0.40 10.46
N ALA A 34 4.18 -0.30 9.71
CA ALA A 34 4.61 -1.23 8.68
C ALA A 34 5.39 -0.52 7.55
N ILE A 35 4.91 0.65 7.13
CA ILE A 35 5.56 1.47 6.12
C ILE A 35 6.86 2.09 6.65
N ALA A 36 6.89 2.61 7.88
CA ALA A 36 8.11 3.10 8.52
C ALA A 36 9.19 2.02 8.57
N ARG A 37 8.83 0.80 9.01
CA ARG A 37 9.73 -0.35 9.01
C ARG A 37 10.28 -0.62 7.60
N SER A 38 9.42 -0.64 6.58
CA SER A 38 9.82 -0.90 5.20
C SER A 38 10.73 0.21 4.61
N VAL A 39 10.51 1.46 5.01
CA VAL A 39 11.39 2.60 4.69
C VAL A 39 12.75 2.44 5.37
N ASN A 40 12.78 2.10 6.66
CA ASN A 40 14.01 1.87 7.42
C ASN A 40 14.81 0.67 6.89
N GLU A 41 14.13 -0.36 6.39
CA GLU A 41 14.75 -1.50 5.70
C GLU A 41 15.23 -1.17 4.27
N GLY A 42 14.97 0.05 3.78
CA GLY A 42 15.60 0.61 2.58
C GLY A 42 14.98 0.22 1.24
N PHE A 43 13.86 -0.50 1.22
CA PHE A 43 13.22 -0.97 -0.02
C PHE A 43 11.91 -0.25 -0.36
N VAL A 44 11.45 0.70 0.49
CA VAL A 44 10.27 1.53 0.23
C VAL A 44 10.60 3.03 0.28
N LYS A 45 9.96 3.80 -0.60
CA LYS A 45 9.69 5.24 -0.43
C LYS A 45 8.18 5.43 -0.25
N ALA A 46 7.74 6.12 0.78
CA ALA A 46 6.32 6.24 1.08
C ALA A 46 5.75 7.61 0.70
N LEU A 47 4.62 7.59 0.00
CA LEU A 47 3.77 8.75 -0.32
C LEU A 47 2.50 8.60 0.52
N MET A 48 2.43 9.30 1.66
CA MET A 48 1.36 9.17 2.65
C MET A 48 0.29 10.22 2.37
N ILE A 49 -0.91 9.80 1.97
CA ILE A 49 -1.94 10.71 1.49
C ILE A 49 -3.07 10.81 2.52
N GLY A 50 -3.44 12.02 2.90
CA GLY A 50 -4.50 12.29 3.88
C GLY A 50 -4.32 13.62 4.58
N LYS A 51 -5.02 13.82 5.70
CA LYS A 51 -4.80 14.97 6.59
C LYS A 51 -3.39 14.95 7.19
N THR A 52 -2.58 15.95 6.85
CA THR A 52 -1.19 16.08 7.33
C THR A 52 -1.09 16.08 8.85
N SER A 53 -1.97 16.81 9.54
CA SER A 53 -1.98 16.88 11.00
C SER A 53 -2.18 15.52 11.67
N GLU A 54 -3.08 14.69 11.13
CA GLU A 54 -3.34 13.35 11.65
C GLU A 54 -2.15 12.41 11.45
N ILE A 55 -1.57 12.43 10.24
CA ILE A 55 -0.38 11.62 9.91
C ILE A 55 0.79 11.99 10.84
N GLU A 56 1.06 13.28 11.02
CA GLU A 56 2.12 13.77 11.90
C GLU A 56 1.87 13.43 13.37
N ASN A 57 0.62 13.49 13.83
CA ASN A 57 0.25 13.12 15.18
C ASN A 57 0.49 11.63 15.44
N ILE A 58 0.10 10.75 14.50
CA ILE A 58 0.34 9.30 14.61
C ILE A 58 1.84 9.00 14.55
N CYS A 59 2.59 9.68 13.69
CA CYS A 59 4.06 9.57 13.66
C CYS A 59 4.66 9.92 15.03
N ARG A 60 4.25 11.05 15.62
CA ARG A 60 4.73 11.49 16.93
C ARG A 60 4.39 10.49 18.03
N SER A 61 3.15 10.00 18.08
CA SER A 61 2.73 9.03 19.11
C SER A 61 3.38 7.65 18.95
N SER A 62 3.79 7.31 17.73
CA SER A 62 4.45 6.03 17.41
C SER A 62 5.98 6.11 17.42
N GLY A 63 6.56 7.27 17.73
CA GLY A 63 8.01 7.48 17.69
C GLY A 63 8.62 7.41 16.28
N ILE A 64 7.82 7.65 15.24
CA ILE A 64 8.27 7.66 13.85
C ILE A 64 8.70 9.09 13.48
N HIS A 65 9.88 9.23 12.88
CA HIS A 65 10.31 10.51 12.33
C HIS A 65 9.45 10.85 11.10
N SER A 66 8.75 11.99 11.13
CA SER A 66 7.88 12.42 10.02
C SER A 66 8.64 12.60 8.70
N SER A 67 9.94 12.89 8.75
CA SER A 67 10.83 12.98 7.59
C SER A 67 11.06 11.66 6.85
N CYS A 68 10.63 10.53 7.42
CA CYS A 68 10.65 9.23 6.74
C CYS A 68 9.69 9.18 5.54
N PHE A 69 8.69 10.07 5.50
CA PHE A 69 7.60 10.02 4.54
C PHE A 69 7.48 11.32 3.75
N SER A 70 6.99 11.20 2.51
CA SER A 70 6.43 12.33 1.78
C SER A 70 4.93 12.39 2.06
N VAL A 71 4.46 13.46 2.69
CA VAL A 71 3.03 13.63 3.03
C VAL A 71 2.33 14.48 1.97
N ILE A 72 1.20 14.00 1.46
CA ILE A 72 0.36 14.69 0.48
C ILE A 72 -1.00 14.96 1.13
N SER A 73 -1.37 16.24 1.21
CA SER A 73 -2.66 16.62 1.80
C SER A 73 -3.83 16.16 0.93
N ALA A 74 -4.87 15.60 1.55
CA ALA A 74 -6.14 15.31 0.92
C ALA A 74 -7.29 15.68 1.87
N GLU A 75 -8.36 16.23 1.30
CA GLU A 75 -9.51 16.77 2.06
C GLU A 75 -10.35 15.65 2.68
N ASP A 76 -10.56 14.56 1.94
CA ASP A 76 -11.35 13.41 2.34
C ASP A 76 -10.77 12.09 1.80
N GLU A 77 -11.36 10.97 2.25
CA GLU A 77 -10.93 9.62 1.87
C GLU A 77 -11.05 9.35 0.38
N LYS A 78 -12.06 9.92 -0.29
CA LYS A 78 -12.28 9.74 -1.73
C LYS A 78 -11.17 10.42 -2.51
N LYS A 79 -10.86 11.67 -2.18
CA LYS A 79 -9.79 12.45 -2.81
C LYS A 79 -8.43 11.79 -2.57
N ALA A 80 -8.20 11.23 -1.38
CA ALA A 80 -6.98 10.50 -1.09
C ALA A 80 -6.82 9.26 -1.98
N CYS A 81 -7.88 8.48 -2.18
CA CYS A 81 -7.88 7.34 -3.09
C CYS A 81 -7.62 7.77 -4.55
N GLU A 82 -8.32 8.80 -5.04
CA GLU A 82 -8.10 9.35 -6.38
C GLU A 82 -6.66 9.81 -6.59
N LEU A 83 -6.08 10.52 -5.62
CA LEU A 83 -4.69 10.99 -5.67
C LEU A 83 -3.71 9.81 -5.68
N ALA A 84 -3.91 8.81 -4.82
CA ALA A 84 -3.04 7.64 -4.75
C ALA A 84 -3.02 6.88 -6.08
N VAL A 85 -4.20 6.68 -6.67
CA VAL A 85 -4.36 6.06 -7.98
C VAL A 85 -3.71 6.91 -9.08
N ASN A 86 -3.93 8.23 -9.07
CA ASN A 86 -3.36 9.13 -10.07
C ASN A 86 -1.82 9.10 -10.07
N LEU A 87 -1.20 9.03 -8.90
CA LEU A 87 0.26 8.88 -8.77
C LEU A 87 0.74 7.58 -9.44
N ALA A 88 0.01 6.48 -9.28
CA ALA A 88 0.36 5.22 -9.94
C ALA A 88 0.15 5.29 -11.46
N VAL A 89 -0.97 5.86 -11.94
CA VAL A 89 -1.23 6.09 -13.37
C VAL A 89 -0.13 6.93 -14.03
N ARG A 90 0.41 7.91 -13.31
CA ARG A 90 1.52 8.77 -13.78
C ARG A 90 2.91 8.16 -13.60
N ASN A 91 3.01 6.90 -13.15
CA ASN A 91 4.27 6.25 -12.79
C ASN A 91 5.06 7.02 -11.71
N GLU A 92 4.38 7.80 -10.86
CA GLU A 92 4.94 8.48 -9.69
C GLU A 92 4.90 7.59 -8.43
N ALA A 93 4.02 6.57 -8.42
CA ALA A 93 3.99 5.47 -7.47
C ALA A 93 4.07 4.12 -8.20
N ASP A 94 4.68 3.11 -7.57
CA ASP A 94 4.79 1.75 -8.11
C ASP A 94 3.67 0.83 -7.56
N VAL A 95 3.16 1.14 -6.36
CA VAL A 95 2.10 0.39 -5.68
C VAL A 95 1.12 1.36 -5.02
N VAL A 96 -0.17 1.09 -5.15
CA VAL A 96 -1.23 1.77 -4.39
C VAL A 96 -1.65 0.87 -3.24
N MET A 97 -1.61 1.39 -2.02
CA MET A 97 -1.97 0.68 -0.81
C MET A 97 -3.19 1.33 -0.15
N LYS A 98 -4.16 0.50 0.24
CA LYS A 98 -5.31 0.95 1.03
C LYS A 98 -4.88 1.25 2.47
N GLY A 99 -5.18 2.46 2.96
CA GLY A 99 -5.10 2.81 4.38
C GLY A 99 -6.46 2.65 5.07
N LEU A 100 -6.81 3.60 5.94
CA LEU A 100 -8.01 3.55 6.78
C LEU A 100 -9.27 4.00 6.03
N VAL A 101 -9.53 3.43 4.86
CA VAL A 101 -10.64 3.80 3.97
C VAL A 101 -11.53 2.59 3.68
N GLY A 102 -12.82 2.85 3.45
CA GLY A 102 -13.78 1.87 2.97
C GLY A 102 -13.27 1.16 1.71
N THR A 103 -13.42 -0.17 1.66
CA THR A 103 -12.97 -0.95 0.49
C THR A 103 -13.73 -0.54 -0.77
N ASP A 104 -15.01 -0.18 -0.66
CA ASP A 104 -15.80 0.30 -1.79
C ASP A 104 -15.29 1.66 -2.31
N THR A 105 -14.98 2.61 -1.43
CA THR A 105 -14.39 3.92 -1.82
C THR A 105 -13.04 3.72 -2.50
N PHE A 106 -12.18 2.87 -1.95
CA PHE A 106 -10.88 2.56 -2.53
C PHE A 106 -10.99 1.89 -3.91
N LEU A 107 -11.80 0.83 -4.01
CA LEU A 107 -11.97 0.10 -5.27
C LEU A 107 -12.66 0.94 -6.33
N LYS A 108 -13.60 1.82 -5.98
CA LYS A 108 -14.19 2.78 -6.94
C LYS A 108 -13.13 3.64 -7.63
N ALA A 109 -12.13 4.12 -6.89
CA ALA A 109 -11.03 4.90 -7.47
C ALA A 109 -10.11 4.05 -8.35
N VAL A 110 -9.79 2.83 -7.92
CA VAL A 110 -8.95 1.89 -8.69
C VAL A 110 -9.64 1.46 -9.98
N MET A 111 -10.95 1.26 -9.95
CA MET A 111 -11.77 0.77 -11.06
C MET A 111 -12.37 1.87 -11.94
N ASP A 112 -12.00 3.14 -11.71
CA ASP A 112 -12.46 4.23 -12.57
C ASP A 112 -12.01 3.99 -14.03
N LYS A 113 -12.95 4.14 -14.97
CA LYS A 113 -12.71 3.80 -16.39
C LYS A 113 -11.75 4.75 -17.10
N GLU A 114 -11.63 5.99 -16.62
CA GLU A 114 -10.83 7.02 -17.25
C GLU A 114 -9.53 7.30 -16.48
N LYS A 115 -9.61 7.20 -15.15
CA LYS A 115 -8.56 7.64 -14.22
C LYS A 115 -8.01 6.51 -13.33
N GLY A 116 -8.57 5.31 -13.45
CA GLY A 116 -8.21 4.14 -12.65
C GLY A 116 -6.99 3.38 -13.16
N LEU A 117 -6.77 2.20 -12.59
CA LEU A 117 -5.68 1.28 -12.95
C LEU A 117 -6.15 0.07 -13.75
N MET A 118 -7.44 -0.05 -13.99
CA MET A 118 -8.01 -1.20 -14.69
C MET A 118 -7.52 -1.26 -16.14
N ILE A 119 -7.11 -2.45 -16.54
CA ILE A 119 -6.83 -2.74 -17.94
C ILE A 119 -8.20 -2.90 -18.65
N PRO A 120 -8.40 -2.32 -19.85
CA PRO A 120 -9.62 -2.54 -20.61
C PRO A 120 -9.94 -4.04 -20.75
N ASP A 121 -11.22 -4.38 -20.58
CA ASP A 121 -11.74 -5.76 -20.67
C ASP A 121 -11.15 -6.76 -19.65
N SER A 122 -10.52 -6.27 -18.57
CA SER A 122 -10.01 -7.10 -17.48
C SER A 122 -10.99 -7.19 -16.30
N VAL A 123 -10.84 -8.27 -15.51
CA VAL A 123 -11.54 -8.47 -14.24
C VAL A 123 -10.52 -8.34 -13.11
N LEU A 124 -10.87 -7.53 -12.10
CA LEU A 124 -10.09 -7.44 -10.88
C LEU A 124 -10.32 -8.70 -10.04
N SER A 125 -9.25 -9.32 -9.57
CA SER A 125 -9.32 -10.47 -8.66
C SER A 125 -8.42 -10.24 -7.45
N TYR A 126 -8.79 -10.84 -6.33
CA TYR A 126 -7.97 -10.87 -5.13
C TYR A 126 -7.30 -12.23 -4.98
N VAL A 127 -6.00 -12.18 -4.65
CA VAL A 127 -5.19 -13.35 -4.37
C VAL A 127 -4.59 -13.18 -2.98
N CYS A 128 -4.80 -14.18 -2.12
CA CYS A 128 -4.20 -14.26 -0.80
C CYS A 128 -3.06 -15.28 -0.81
N ALA A 129 -1.89 -14.90 -0.31
CA ALA A 129 -0.80 -15.83 -0.01
C ALA A 129 -0.86 -16.22 1.48
N ILE A 130 -0.92 -17.52 1.76
CA ILE A 130 -1.03 -18.06 3.11
C ILE A 130 0.16 -18.96 3.40
N GLU A 131 0.80 -18.73 4.54
CA GLU A 131 1.79 -19.63 5.13
C GLU A 131 1.13 -20.42 6.27
N LEU A 132 1.13 -21.75 6.14
CA LEU A 132 0.56 -22.65 7.15
C LEU A 132 1.69 -23.41 7.83
N PRO A 133 1.76 -23.45 9.18
CA PRO A 133 2.83 -24.15 9.90
C PRO A 133 2.96 -25.64 9.54
N SER A 134 1.84 -26.28 9.18
CA SER A 134 1.78 -27.70 8.80
C SER A 134 2.00 -27.96 7.30
N TRP A 135 2.34 -26.94 6.51
CA TRP A 135 2.49 -27.06 5.06
C TRP A 135 3.87 -26.56 4.59
N HIS A 136 4.43 -27.20 3.57
CA HIS A 136 5.84 -27.04 3.19
C HIS A 136 6.13 -25.84 2.26
N LYS A 137 5.11 -25.07 1.87
CA LYS A 137 5.20 -23.94 0.93
C LYS A 137 4.02 -22.97 1.09
N LEU A 138 4.09 -21.81 0.45
CA LEU A 138 2.96 -20.88 0.36
C LEU A 138 1.79 -21.48 -0.44
N LEU A 139 0.58 -21.25 0.03
CA LEU A 139 -0.66 -21.49 -0.70
C LEU A 139 -1.22 -20.16 -1.20
N PHE A 140 -1.56 -20.10 -2.49
CA PHE A 140 -2.23 -18.95 -3.08
C PHE A 140 -3.71 -19.29 -3.30
N ILE A 141 -4.61 -18.46 -2.78
CA ILE A 141 -6.06 -18.64 -2.88
C ILE A 141 -6.67 -17.43 -3.58
N THR A 142 -7.56 -17.68 -4.54
CA THR A 142 -8.35 -16.67 -5.25
C THR A 142 -9.75 -17.24 -5.54
N ASP A 143 -10.87 -16.53 -5.42
CA ASP A 143 -11.07 -15.16 -4.94
C ASP A 143 -11.91 -15.19 -3.64
N PRO A 144 -11.27 -15.16 -2.45
CA PRO A 144 -11.98 -15.33 -1.19
C PRO A 144 -12.66 -14.05 -0.67
N ALA A 145 -12.52 -12.89 -1.32
CA ALA A 145 -12.88 -11.60 -0.71
C ALA A 145 -13.37 -10.48 -1.65
N VAL A 146 -13.27 -10.61 -2.97
CA VAL A 146 -13.79 -9.62 -3.95
C VAL A 146 -15.27 -9.81 -4.23
#